data_AF-A0A319EJ39-F1
#
_entry.id   AF-A0A319EJ39-F1
#
_cell.length_a   1.000
_cell.length_b   1.000
_cell.length_c   1.000
_cell.angle_alpha   90.00
_cell.angle_beta   90.00
_cell.angle_gamma   90.00
#
_symmetry.space_group_name_H-M   'P 1'
#
loop_
_entity.id
_entity.type
_entity.pdbx_description
1 polymer ?
#
loop_
_entity_poly.entity_id
_entity_poly.type
_entity_poly.pdbx_seq_one_letter_code
_entity_poly.pdbx_strand_id
1 'polypeptide(L)'
;MNLLSILLFLLPLTLASTHPNTNSNSNTHHTSHPPPRTPSQQCPYPSTTQITNIWEKLISGDSVSFISHFRPMLSWTIMGTHPLAGHYDKLSLFIVNGQQRLYNSLSGEPTYTLVNVVGGCESEWSVQEMRMQATAKNGRILDEMNIWATQWDTDGMVVQVRSYVDAWSTTMIIHENEDWSDSSWLTNRTTYMPGPNGVDLGAVGREVGQSVADEIAGEMEG
;
A
#
# COMPACT_ATOMS: atom_id res chain seq x y z
N MET A 1 48.41 8.73 -0.88
CA MET A 1 48.34 8.25 -2.28
C MET A 1 47.10 8.85 -2.90
N ASN A 2 47.31 9.65 -3.94
CA ASN A 2 46.32 10.48 -4.62
C ASN A 2 46.00 9.80 -5.96
N LEU A 3 44.73 9.63 -6.29
CA LEU A 3 44.27 9.28 -7.64
C LEU A 3 42.85 9.81 -7.84
N LEU A 4 42.79 11.14 -7.93
CA LEU A 4 41.96 11.83 -8.92
C LEU A 4 42.23 11.21 -10.30
N SER A 5 41.19 10.73 -11.00
CA SER A 5 40.98 10.81 -12.46
C SER A 5 40.03 9.70 -12.93
N ILE A 6 38.73 9.98 -13.07
CA ILE A 6 37.96 9.61 -14.28
C ILE A 6 36.91 10.70 -14.47
N LEU A 7 37.21 11.64 -15.37
CA LEU A 7 36.32 12.67 -15.88
C LEU A 7 36.00 12.30 -17.34
N LEU A 8 34.82 12.68 -17.80
CA LEU A 8 34.32 12.67 -19.20
C LEU A 8 33.91 11.33 -19.83
N PHE A 9 32.59 11.10 -19.87
CA PHE A 9 31.87 10.79 -21.12
C PHE A 9 30.50 11.48 -21.09
N LEU A 10 30.49 12.77 -21.42
CA LEU A 10 29.33 13.47 -21.96
C LEU A 10 29.60 13.64 -23.45
N LEU A 11 28.84 12.95 -24.28
CA LEU A 11 28.73 13.22 -25.71
C LEU A 11 27.24 13.40 -26.05
N PRO A 12 26.84 14.53 -26.67
CA PRO A 12 25.47 14.75 -27.07
C PRO A 12 25.23 14.06 -28.42
N LEU A 13 24.21 13.20 -28.50
CA LEU A 13 23.69 12.79 -29.80
C LEU A 13 22.76 13.90 -30.33
N THR A 14 23.32 14.80 -31.14
CA THR A 14 22.54 15.67 -32.01
C THR A 14 22.20 14.92 -33.29
N LEU A 15 20.97 14.43 -33.41
CA LEU A 15 20.41 14.01 -34.71
C LEU A 15 19.71 15.21 -35.35
N ALA A 16 20.38 15.83 -36.32
CA ALA A 16 19.78 16.79 -37.22
C ALA A 16 18.86 16.04 -38.20
N SER A 17 17.55 16.27 -38.10
CA SER A 17 16.57 15.85 -39.10
C SER A 17 16.17 17.07 -39.93
N THR A 18 16.68 17.16 -41.16
CA THR A 18 16.20 18.10 -42.17
C THR A 18 14.95 17.53 -42.85
N HIS A 19 13.80 18.15 -42.64
CA HIS A 19 12.62 17.94 -43.50
C HIS A 19 12.18 19.25 -44.17
N PRO A 20 11.71 19.19 -45.42
CA PRO A 20 11.49 20.36 -46.26
C PRO A 20 10.20 21.09 -45.92
N ASN A 21 10.26 22.38 -46.16
CA ASN A 21 9.24 23.40 -45.98
C ASN A 21 8.12 23.26 -47.03
N THR A 22 6.87 23.06 -46.61
CA THR A 22 5.68 23.36 -47.44
C THR A 22 4.49 23.81 -46.58
N ASN A 23 4.13 25.08 -46.76
CA ASN A 23 2.82 25.72 -46.73
C ASN A 23 1.85 25.51 -45.55
N SER A 24 1.72 26.61 -44.80
CA SER A 24 0.49 27.29 -44.37
C SER A 24 -0.84 26.50 -44.45
N ASN A 25 -1.41 26.22 -43.27
CA ASN A 25 -2.82 26.48 -43.03
C ASN A 25 -3.04 26.75 -41.54
N SER A 26 -3.60 27.91 -41.24
CA SER A 26 -4.06 28.32 -39.92
C SER A 26 -5.19 27.39 -39.47
N ASN A 27 -4.95 26.59 -38.44
CA ASN A 27 -6.01 25.95 -37.67
C ASN A 27 -5.81 26.27 -36.18
N THR A 28 -6.79 26.98 -35.66
CA THR A 28 -6.99 27.35 -34.26
C THR A 28 -6.75 26.17 -33.32
N HIS A 29 -5.88 26.35 -32.32
CA HIS A 29 -5.74 25.47 -31.17
C HIS A 29 -7.07 25.45 -30.39
N HIS A 30 -7.96 24.51 -30.74
CA HIS A 30 -8.98 24.07 -29.82
C HIS A 30 -8.31 23.21 -28.75
N THR A 31 -8.18 23.76 -27.54
CA THR A 31 -8.05 22.94 -26.33
C THR A 31 -9.34 22.12 -26.21
N SER A 32 -9.35 20.91 -26.77
CA SER A 32 -10.44 19.97 -26.54
C SER A 32 -10.39 19.53 -25.08
N HIS A 33 -11.06 20.27 -24.20
CA HIS A 33 -11.52 19.67 -22.96
C HIS A 33 -12.32 18.41 -23.32
N PRO A 34 -12.06 17.27 -22.66
CA PRO A 34 -12.93 16.12 -22.80
C PRO A 34 -14.37 16.57 -22.48
N PRO A 35 -15.37 16.11 -23.25
CA PRO A 35 -16.75 16.52 -23.05
C PRO A 35 -17.17 16.24 -21.59
N PRO A 36 -18.01 17.10 -20.99
CA PRO A 36 -18.58 16.84 -19.67
C PRO A 36 -19.24 15.46 -19.67
N ARG A 37 -18.82 14.59 -18.74
CA ARG A 37 -19.36 13.23 -18.63
C ARG A 37 -20.87 13.30 -18.40
N THR A 38 -21.62 12.57 -19.22
CA THR A 38 -23.06 12.37 -19.01
C THR A 38 -23.29 11.62 -17.69
N PRO A 39 -24.30 11.99 -16.87
CA PRO A 39 -24.56 11.39 -15.54
C PRO A 39 -24.86 9.88 -15.52
N SER A 40 -24.95 9.22 -16.67
CA SER A 40 -25.46 7.85 -16.82
C SER A 40 -24.39 6.78 -17.05
N GLN A 41 -23.10 7.10 -16.98
CA GLN A 41 -22.04 6.09 -17.05
C GLN A 41 -21.60 5.74 -15.63
N GLN A 42 -22.22 4.70 -15.07
CA GLN A 42 -21.79 4.09 -13.82
C GLN A 42 -20.33 3.65 -14.01
N CYS A 43 -19.41 4.15 -13.18
CA CYS A 43 -18.03 3.71 -13.21
C CYS A 43 -17.95 2.19 -12.96
N PRO A 44 -17.13 1.43 -13.70
CA PRO A 44 -16.95 0.00 -13.46
C PRO A 44 -16.26 -0.32 -12.13
N TYR A 45 -15.52 0.65 -11.58
CA TYR A 45 -14.83 0.55 -10.29
C TYR A 45 -15.16 1.75 -9.39
N PRO A 46 -14.85 1.71 -8.09
CA PRO A 46 -15.07 2.83 -7.18
C PRO A 46 -14.40 4.11 -7.69
N SER A 47 -15.15 5.21 -7.67
CA SER A 47 -14.60 6.54 -7.97
C SER A 47 -13.58 6.97 -6.93
N THR A 48 -12.73 7.94 -7.26
CA THR A 48 -11.77 8.54 -6.32
C THR A 48 -12.46 8.99 -5.02
N THR A 49 -13.65 9.61 -5.10
CA THR A 49 -14.42 10.01 -3.91
C THR A 49 -14.88 8.82 -3.07
N GLN A 50 -15.36 7.74 -3.70
CA GLN A 50 -15.73 6.53 -2.96
C GLN A 50 -14.51 5.89 -2.28
N ILE A 51 -13.36 5.86 -2.97
CA ILE A 51 -12.10 5.37 -2.42
C ILE A 51 -11.66 6.25 -1.25
N THR A 52 -11.68 7.57 -1.37
CA THR A 52 -11.40 8.49 -0.26
C THR A 52 -12.27 8.19 0.95
N ASN A 53 -13.59 8.05 0.76
CA ASN A 53 -14.52 7.73 1.85
C ASN A 53 -14.25 6.36 2.49
N ILE A 54 -13.73 5.39 1.73
CA ILE A 54 -13.30 4.10 2.29
C ILE A 54 -12.09 4.30 3.21
N TRP A 55 -11.07 5.06 2.78
CA TRP A 55 -9.88 5.33 3.59
C TRP A 55 -10.15 6.21 4.81
N GLU A 56 -11.13 7.12 4.73
CA GLU A 56 -11.57 7.92 5.88
C GLU A 56 -12.05 7.06 7.06
N LYS A 57 -12.54 5.83 6.81
CA LYS A 57 -12.89 4.88 7.87
C LYS A 57 -11.66 4.42 8.64
N LEU A 58 -10.56 4.10 7.96
CA LEU A 58 -9.28 3.78 8.61
C LEU A 58 -8.79 4.96 9.46
N ILE A 59 -8.83 6.18 8.90
CA ILE A 59 -8.35 7.40 9.57
C ILE A 59 -9.17 7.71 10.83
N SER A 60 -10.48 7.48 10.78
CA SER A 60 -11.40 7.74 11.90
C SER A 60 -11.46 6.61 12.94
N GLY A 61 -10.69 5.53 12.75
CA GLY A 61 -10.65 4.38 13.65
C GLY A 61 -11.76 3.34 13.42
N ASP A 62 -12.57 3.48 12.38
CA ASP A 62 -13.55 2.48 11.94
C ASP A 62 -12.90 1.42 11.05
N SER A 63 -11.90 0.75 11.62
CA SER A 63 -11.08 -0.26 10.94
C SER A 63 -11.90 -1.46 10.47
N VAL A 64 -12.97 -1.84 11.18
CA VAL A 64 -13.87 -2.93 10.79
C VAL A 64 -14.59 -2.59 9.49
N SER A 65 -15.18 -1.39 9.39
CA SER A 65 -15.85 -0.97 8.16
C SER A 65 -14.87 -0.70 7.03
N PHE A 66 -13.62 -0.35 7.32
CA PHE A 66 -12.55 -0.26 6.31
C PHE A 66 -12.21 -1.65 5.75
N ILE A 67 -11.91 -2.61 6.63
CA ILE A 67 -11.55 -3.99 6.28
C ILE A 67 -12.67 -4.69 5.50
N SER A 68 -13.93 -4.34 5.74
CA SER A 68 -15.06 -4.87 4.98
C SER A 68 -15.00 -4.63 3.46
N HIS A 69 -14.12 -3.75 2.96
CA HIS A 69 -13.91 -3.49 1.53
C HIS A 69 -12.84 -4.41 0.90
N PHE A 70 -12.25 -5.32 1.67
CA PHE A 70 -11.23 -6.26 1.19
C PHE A 70 -11.84 -7.65 1.04
N ARG A 71 -11.56 -8.33 -0.09
CA ARG A 71 -11.91 -9.74 -0.21
C ARG A 71 -11.08 -10.57 0.78
N PRO A 72 -11.66 -11.61 1.42
CA PRO A 72 -10.88 -12.47 2.32
C PRO A 72 -9.70 -13.14 1.62
N MET A 73 -9.94 -13.64 0.39
CA MET A 73 -8.90 -14.12 -0.51
C MET A 73 -8.49 -12.97 -1.43
N LEU A 74 -7.27 -12.49 -1.26
CA LEU A 74 -6.72 -11.38 -2.04
C LEU A 74 -5.22 -11.56 -2.20
N SER A 75 -4.63 -10.92 -3.20
CA SER A 75 -3.17 -10.87 -3.34
C SER A 75 -2.63 -9.66 -2.59
N TRP A 76 -2.14 -9.81 -1.37
CA TRP A 76 -1.43 -8.74 -0.66
C TRP A 76 0.09 -8.91 -0.83
N THR A 77 0.81 -7.87 -1.22
CA THR A 77 2.28 -7.90 -1.21
C THR A 77 2.84 -6.69 -0.45
N ILE A 78 3.59 -6.97 0.60
CA ILE A 78 4.43 -5.97 1.27
C ILE A 78 5.76 -5.92 0.52
N MET A 79 6.01 -4.80 -0.14
CA MET A 79 7.13 -4.59 -1.04
C MET A 79 8.43 -4.33 -0.26
N GLY A 80 9.58 -4.66 -0.85
CA GLY A 80 10.90 -4.37 -0.29
C GLY A 80 11.63 -5.58 0.31
N THR A 81 12.61 -5.31 1.17
CA THR A 81 13.48 -6.33 1.79
C THR A 81 13.63 -5.99 3.27
N HIS A 82 12.68 -6.48 4.07
CA HIS A 82 12.56 -6.25 5.51
C HIS A 82 11.69 -7.36 6.12
N PRO A 83 11.57 -7.48 7.46
CA PRO A 83 10.93 -8.65 8.12
C PRO A 83 9.46 -8.87 7.81
N LEU A 84 8.77 -7.82 7.41
CA LEU A 84 7.35 -7.86 7.05
C LEU A 84 7.16 -7.98 5.53
N ALA A 85 8.23 -7.95 4.74
CA ALA A 85 8.11 -8.10 3.30
C ALA A 85 7.68 -9.53 2.93
N GLY A 86 6.86 -9.64 1.90
CA GLY A 86 6.35 -10.91 1.39
C GLY A 86 5.02 -10.78 0.66
N HIS A 87 4.62 -11.88 0.03
CA HIS A 87 3.33 -12.07 -0.60
C HIS A 87 2.42 -12.90 0.30
N TYR A 88 1.17 -12.48 0.45
CA TYR A 88 0.12 -13.11 1.24
C TYR A 88 -1.10 -13.31 0.34
N ASP A 89 -1.66 -14.51 0.31
CA ASP A 89 -2.82 -14.90 -0.50
C ASP A 89 -4.15 -14.84 0.27
N LYS A 90 -4.09 -14.39 1.54
CA LYS A 90 -5.25 -14.15 2.40
C LYS A 90 -5.09 -12.85 3.17
N LEU A 91 -6.20 -12.16 3.42
CA LEU A 91 -6.23 -10.99 4.29
C LEU A 91 -5.72 -11.32 5.69
N SER A 92 -6.21 -12.41 6.27
CA SER A 92 -5.85 -12.93 7.60
C SER A 92 -4.34 -13.17 7.74
N LEU A 93 -3.70 -13.71 6.71
CA LEU A 93 -2.23 -13.87 6.69
C LEU A 93 -1.50 -12.52 6.73
N PHE A 94 -1.96 -11.53 5.97
CA PHE A 94 -1.41 -10.17 6.07
C PHE A 94 -1.64 -9.57 7.47
N ILE A 95 -2.84 -9.72 8.04
CA ILE A 95 -3.15 -9.20 9.38
C ILE A 95 -2.20 -9.78 10.41
N VAL A 96 -2.01 -11.10 10.44
CA VAL A 96 -1.14 -11.75 11.43
C VAL A 96 0.34 -11.46 11.17
N ASN A 97 0.82 -11.68 9.95
CA ASN A 97 2.25 -11.70 9.64
C ASN A 97 2.83 -10.32 9.31
N GLY A 98 1.97 -9.35 9.00
CA GLY A 98 2.34 -7.98 8.66
C GLY A 98 1.89 -7.02 9.74
N GLN A 99 0.58 -6.76 9.82
CA GLN A 99 0.01 -5.73 10.69
C GLN A 99 0.25 -6.00 12.17
N GLN A 100 -0.12 -7.17 12.68
CA GLN A 100 -0.04 -7.47 14.12
C GLN A 100 1.40 -7.54 14.62
N ARG A 101 2.34 -8.01 13.80
CA ARG A 101 3.78 -7.95 14.13
C ARG A 101 4.27 -6.52 14.31
N LEU A 102 3.87 -5.61 13.41
CA LEU A 102 4.19 -4.18 13.57
C LEU A 102 3.50 -3.62 14.81
N TYR A 103 2.20 -3.85 14.98
CA TYR A 103 1.41 -3.28 16.08
C TYR A 103 1.90 -3.76 17.45
N ASN A 104 2.31 -5.02 17.54
CA ASN A 104 2.95 -5.58 18.73
C ASN A 104 4.29 -4.92 19.08
N SER A 105 4.91 -4.18 18.16
CA SER A 105 6.11 -3.39 18.41
C SER A 105 5.82 -1.95 18.84
N LEU A 106 4.55 -1.53 18.79
CA LEU A 106 4.10 -0.17 19.12
C LEU A 106 3.62 -0.06 20.58
N SER A 107 3.73 1.14 21.16
CA SER A 107 3.24 1.46 22.51
C SER A 107 1.76 1.85 22.53
N GLY A 108 1.12 1.90 21.37
CA GLY A 108 -0.28 2.27 21.17
C GLY A 108 -0.67 2.15 19.70
N GLU A 109 -1.91 2.51 19.38
CA GLU A 109 -2.40 2.47 18.01
C GLU A 109 -1.72 3.56 17.15
N PRO A 110 -1.31 3.24 15.92
CA PRO A 110 -0.80 4.23 14.99
C PRO A 110 -1.91 5.19 14.54
N THR A 111 -1.54 6.43 14.27
CA THR A 111 -2.43 7.40 13.61
C THR A 111 -2.13 7.45 12.11
N TYR A 112 -3.18 7.60 11.31
CA TYR A 112 -3.09 7.71 9.87
C TYR A 112 -3.62 9.05 9.39
N THR A 113 -2.97 9.64 8.39
CA THR A 113 -3.48 10.79 7.63
C THR A 113 -3.45 10.43 6.15
N LEU A 114 -4.59 10.52 5.47
CA LEU A 114 -4.64 10.36 4.02
C LEU A 114 -4.11 11.63 3.36
N VAL A 115 -3.06 11.47 2.56
CA VAL A 115 -2.39 12.56 1.85
C VAL A 115 -2.95 12.72 0.44
N ASN A 116 -3.13 11.61 -0.27
CA ASN A 116 -3.62 11.65 -1.64
C ASN A 116 -4.30 10.34 -2.05
N VAL A 117 -5.21 10.44 -3.03
CA VAL A 117 -5.82 9.30 -3.71
C VAL A 117 -5.77 9.55 -5.22
N VAL A 118 -5.20 8.62 -5.95
CA VAL A 118 -5.09 8.67 -7.43
C VAL A 118 -5.75 7.45 -8.04
N GLY A 119 -6.54 7.63 -9.09
CA GLY A 119 -7.18 6.54 -9.84
C GLY A 119 -8.64 6.31 -9.45
N GLY A 120 -9.14 5.12 -9.76
CA GLY A 120 -10.55 4.75 -9.66
C GLY A 120 -11.40 5.09 -10.89
N CYS A 121 -12.70 4.85 -10.75
CA CYS A 121 -13.71 4.92 -11.80
C CYS A 121 -13.44 3.97 -12.98
N GLU A 122 -12.73 4.42 -14.01
CA GLU A 122 -12.38 3.62 -15.20
C GLU A 122 -11.15 2.75 -14.98
N SER A 123 -10.31 3.11 -14.00
CA SER A 123 -9.12 2.34 -13.64
C SER A 123 -9.46 1.36 -12.54
N GLU A 124 -9.21 0.07 -12.79
CA GLU A 124 -9.27 -0.97 -11.77
C GLU A 124 -8.24 -0.76 -10.66
N TRP A 125 -7.21 0.06 -10.90
CA TRP A 125 -6.18 0.41 -9.92
C TRP A 125 -6.39 1.80 -9.35
N SER A 126 -6.06 1.94 -8.07
CA SER A 126 -5.86 3.23 -7.42
C SER A 126 -4.66 3.19 -6.47
N VAL A 127 -4.16 4.37 -6.10
CA VAL A 127 -3.04 4.57 -5.20
C VAL A 127 -3.47 5.48 -4.08
N GLN A 128 -3.16 5.08 -2.85
CA GLN A 128 -3.45 5.84 -1.63
C GLN A 128 -2.15 6.11 -0.90
N GLU A 129 -1.83 7.40 -0.77
CA GLU A 129 -0.69 7.88 0.00
C GLU A 129 -1.17 8.24 1.40
N MET A 130 -0.57 7.65 2.42
CA MET A 130 -0.91 7.86 3.81
C MET A 130 0.34 8.20 4.61
N ARG A 131 0.23 9.13 5.55
CA ARG A 131 1.25 9.29 6.60
C ARG A 131 0.83 8.45 7.79
N MET A 132 1.71 7.57 8.25
CA MET A 132 1.53 6.77 9.47
C MET A 132 2.44 7.32 10.56
N GLN A 133 1.90 7.56 11.74
CA GLN A 133 2.67 7.99 12.90
C GLN A 133 2.42 7.08 14.09
N ALA A 134 3.47 6.68 14.79
CA ALA A 134 3.37 5.85 15.97
C ALA A 134 4.57 6.04 16.91
N THR A 135 4.46 5.51 18.12
CA THR A 135 5.59 5.36 19.05
C THR A 135 5.80 3.88 19.29
N ALA A 136 7.05 3.42 19.16
CA ALA A 136 7.44 2.06 19.50
C ALA A 136 7.48 1.84 21.01
N LYS A 137 7.42 0.58 21.46
CA LYS A 137 7.52 0.24 22.89
C LYS A 137 8.82 0.72 23.54
N ASN A 138 9.90 0.84 22.78
CA ASN A 138 11.17 1.39 23.23
C ASN A 138 11.27 2.94 23.16
N GLY A 139 10.19 3.63 22.82
CA GLY A 139 10.12 5.10 22.74
C GLY A 139 10.57 5.70 21.41
N ARG A 140 10.97 4.90 20.42
CA ARG A 140 11.30 5.39 19.07
C ARG A 140 10.05 5.93 18.37
N ILE A 141 10.19 7.05 17.69
CA ILE A 141 9.12 7.61 16.86
C ILE A 141 9.17 6.98 15.46
N LEU A 142 8.02 6.49 15.02
CA LEU A 142 7.76 6.11 13.63
C LEU A 142 6.94 7.22 12.99
N ASP A 143 7.42 7.77 11.89
CA ASP A 143 6.74 8.80 11.09
C ASP A 143 7.09 8.55 9.63
N GLU A 144 6.23 7.79 8.94
CA GLU A 144 6.51 7.28 7.60
C GLU A 144 5.41 7.62 6.60
N MET A 145 5.78 7.71 5.34
CA MET A 145 4.85 7.68 4.22
C MET A 145 4.64 6.24 3.78
N ASN A 146 3.39 5.81 3.82
CA ASN A 146 2.92 4.49 3.47
C ASN A 146 2.04 4.60 2.22
N ILE A 147 2.36 3.83 1.17
CA ILE A 147 1.67 3.93 -0.12
C ILE A 147 1.08 2.58 -0.48
N TRP A 148 -0.24 2.52 -0.69
CA TRP A 148 -0.91 1.31 -1.14
C TRP A 148 -1.39 1.50 -2.57
N ALA A 149 -0.99 0.60 -3.47
CA ALA A 149 -1.63 0.44 -4.76
C ALA A 149 -2.65 -0.69 -4.66
N THR A 150 -3.92 -0.40 -4.88
CA THR A 150 -5.03 -1.32 -4.71
C THR A 150 -5.73 -1.59 -6.04
N GLN A 151 -5.98 -2.87 -6.34
CA GLN A 151 -6.81 -3.31 -7.45
C GLN A 151 -8.22 -3.63 -6.93
N TRP A 152 -9.22 -3.21 -7.70
CA TRP A 152 -10.63 -3.30 -7.38
C TRP A 152 -11.33 -4.25 -8.34
N ASP A 153 -12.26 -5.07 -7.83
CA ASP A 153 -13.22 -5.77 -8.66
C ASP A 153 -14.44 -4.90 -8.98
N THR A 154 -15.32 -5.42 -9.85
CA THR A 154 -16.53 -4.72 -10.29
C THR A 154 -17.61 -4.60 -9.20
N ASP A 155 -17.48 -5.31 -8.09
CA ASP A 155 -18.34 -5.14 -6.92
C ASP A 155 -17.83 -4.01 -6.01
N GLY A 156 -16.68 -3.42 -6.35
CA GLY A 156 -16.04 -2.36 -5.58
C GLY A 156 -15.23 -2.86 -4.40
N MET A 157 -14.73 -4.11 -4.46
CA MET A 157 -13.93 -4.72 -3.40
C MET A 157 -12.46 -4.81 -3.81
N VAL A 158 -11.56 -4.66 -2.84
CA VAL A 158 -10.12 -4.79 -3.03
C VAL A 158 -9.76 -6.27 -3.18
N VAL A 159 -9.10 -6.61 -4.29
CA VAL A 159 -8.66 -7.97 -4.64
C VAL A 159 -7.14 -8.12 -4.69
N GLN A 160 -6.42 -7.01 -4.80
CA GLN A 160 -4.96 -7.00 -4.76
C GLN A 160 -4.45 -5.71 -4.09
N VAL A 161 -3.37 -5.85 -3.33
CA VAL A 161 -2.66 -4.73 -2.70
C VAL A 161 -1.16 -4.87 -2.92
N ARG A 162 -0.51 -3.78 -3.30
CA ARG A 162 0.95 -3.61 -3.19
C ARG A 162 1.20 -2.47 -2.21
N SER A 163 1.66 -2.83 -1.03
CA SER A 163 1.98 -1.89 0.04
C SER A 163 3.48 -1.58 0.03
N TYR A 164 3.80 -0.29 -0.05
CA TYR A 164 5.16 0.24 0.02
C TYR A 164 5.29 1.00 1.35
N VAL A 165 6.29 0.61 2.13
CA VAL A 165 6.59 1.17 3.45
C VAL A 165 8.04 1.63 3.48
N ASP A 166 8.43 2.41 4.49
CA ASP A 166 9.84 2.68 4.73
C ASP A 166 10.49 1.43 5.33
N ALA A 167 11.16 0.67 4.46
CA ALA A 167 11.78 -0.61 4.83
C ALA A 167 12.84 -0.45 5.93
N TRP A 168 13.57 0.68 5.97
CA TRP A 168 14.56 0.91 7.02
C TRP A 168 13.88 1.16 8.36
N SER A 169 12.90 2.07 8.39
CA SER A 169 12.15 2.38 9.61
C SER A 169 11.42 1.14 10.13
N THR A 170 10.75 0.39 9.25
CA THR A 170 10.09 -0.88 9.59
C THR A 170 11.09 -1.91 10.14
N THR A 171 12.23 -2.09 9.49
CA THR A 171 13.30 -3.02 9.94
C THR A 171 13.76 -2.67 11.34
N MET A 172 14.07 -1.40 11.59
CA MET A 172 14.54 -0.93 12.88
C MET A 172 13.51 -1.14 13.98
N ILE A 173 12.24 -0.82 13.73
CA ILE A 173 11.15 -0.99 14.71
C ILE A 173 10.98 -2.46 15.08
N ILE A 174 10.93 -3.36 14.07
CA ILE A 174 10.78 -4.79 14.31
C ILE A 174 12.01 -5.33 15.05
N HIS A 175 13.23 -5.08 14.57
CA HIS A 175 14.45 -5.64 15.16
C HIS A 175 14.68 -5.18 16.62
N GLU A 176 14.28 -3.97 16.98
CA GLU A 176 14.46 -3.46 18.35
C GLU A 176 13.36 -3.92 19.32
N ASN A 177 12.26 -4.52 18.84
CA ASN A 177 11.09 -4.88 19.66
C ASN A 177 10.60 -6.34 19.47
N GLU A 178 11.15 -7.09 18.52
CA GLU A 178 10.80 -8.46 18.15
C GLU A 178 12.06 -9.27 17.75
N ASP A 179 12.08 -10.59 17.98
CA ASP A 179 13.09 -11.51 17.42
C ASP A 179 12.93 -11.71 15.89
N TRP A 180 14.04 -11.83 15.16
CA TRP A 180 14.17 -11.49 13.73
C TRP A 180 14.10 -12.65 12.71
N SER A 181 13.64 -12.32 11.48
CA SER A 181 13.98 -13.03 10.24
C SER A 181 14.09 -12.06 9.05
N ASP A 182 15.06 -12.30 8.14
CA ASP A 182 15.16 -11.58 6.87
C ASP A 182 14.06 -12.05 5.91
N SER A 183 13.44 -11.13 5.17
CA SER A 183 12.49 -11.48 4.10
C SER A 183 12.54 -10.48 2.96
N SER A 184 11.93 -10.86 1.85
CA SER A 184 11.74 -9.99 0.69
C SER A 184 10.32 -10.11 0.15
N TRP A 185 9.91 -9.16 -0.68
CA TRP A 185 8.62 -9.19 -1.38
C TRP A 185 8.44 -10.42 -2.29
N LEU A 186 9.52 -11.13 -2.62
CA LEU A 186 9.49 -12.39 -3.37
C LEU A 186 9.13 -13.61 -2.50
N THR A 187 9.20 -13.47 -1.17
CA THR A 187 8.87 -14.55 -0.24
C THR A 187 7.36 -14.77 -0.22
N ASN A 188 6.91 -15.98 -0.52
CA ASN A 188 5.52 -16.36 -0.33
C ASN A 188 5.27 -16.75 1.13
N ARG A 189 4.29 -16.10 1.77
CA ARG A 189 3.98 -16.21 3.20
C ARG A 189 2.67 -16.97 3.37
N THR A 190 2.77 -18.30 3.32
CA THR A 190 1.59 -19.19 3.33
C THR A 190 1.22 -19.70 4.72
N THR A 191 2.00 -19.35 5.76
CA THR A 191 1.80 -19.83 7.13
C THR A 191 1.65 -18.65 8.08
N TYR A 192 0.82 -18.83 9.12
CA TYR A 192 0.69 -17.85 10.20
C TYR A 192 1.95 -17.83 11.06
N MET A 193 2.56 -16.65 11.18
CA MET A 193 3.81 -16.36 11.87
C MET A 193 3.60 -15.09 12.71
N PRO A 194 2.93 -15.20 13.86
CA PRO A 194 2.54 -14.06 14.69
C PRO A 194 3.73 -13.34 15.38
N GLY A 195 4.95 -13.86 15.23
CA GLY A 195 6.10 -13.41 15.99
C GLY A 195 6.13 -13.96 17.42
N PRO A 196 7.18 -13.64 18.20
CA PRO A 196 7.37 -14.12 19.57
C PRO A 196 6.29 -13.61 20.55
N ASN A 197 5.64 -12.48 20.23
CA ASN A 197 4.59 -11.90 21.06
C ASN A 197 3.20 -12.50 20.80
N GLY A 198 3.06 -13.40 19.81
CA GLY A 198 1.77 -13.99 19.46
C GLY A 198 0.79 -12.99 18.81
N VAL A 199 -0.47 -13.40 18.72
CA VAL A 199 -1.58 -12.56 18.22
C VAL A 199 -2.62 -12.43 19.33
N ASP A 200 -3.03 -11.20 19.63
CA ASP A 200 -4.19 -10.93 20.49
C ASP A 200 -5.47 -11.02 19.63
N LEU A 201 -6.10 -12.19 19.62
CA LEU A 201 -7.35 -12.43 18.88
C LEU A 201 -8.50 -11.53 19.33
N GLY A 202 -8.50 -11.08 20.59
CA GLY A 202 -9.50 -10.13 21.08
C GLY A 202 -9.30 -8.74 20.49
N ALA A 203 -8.04 -8.29 20.35
CA ALA A 203 -7.70 -7.05 19.65
C ALA A 203 -8.06 -7.14 18.16
N VAL A 204 -7.67 -8.24 17.49
CA VAL A 204 -8.04 -8.52 16.10
C VAL A 204 -9.56 -8.45 15.91
N GLY A 205 -10.36 -9.09 16.78
CA GLY A 205 -11.82 -9.05 16.68
C GLY A 205 -12.42 -7.64 16.76
N ARG A 206 -11.80 -6.75 17.56
CA ARG A 206 -12.20 -5.33 17.67
C ARG A 206 -11.74 -4.48 16.49
N GLU A 207 -10.53 -4.73 15.98
CA GLU A 207 -9.90 -3.91 14.94
C GLU A 207 -10.36 -4.30 13.53
N VAL A 208 -10.43 -5.59 13.24
CA VAL A 208 -10.66 -6.10 11.87
C VAL A 208 -11.91 -6.97 11.75
N GLY A 209 -12.60 -7.20 12.87
CA GLY A 209 -13.88 -7.89 12.93
C GLY A 209 -13.76 -9.34 13.44
N GLN A 210 -14.80 -9.78 14.16
CA GLN A 210 -14.81 -11.09 14.83
C GLN A 210 -14.64 -12.27 13.86
N SER A 211 -15.21 -12.20 12.65
CA SER A 211 -15.07 -13.27 11.67
C SER A 211 -13.62 -13.52 11.24
N VAL A 212 -12.80 -12.47 11.19
CA VAL A 212 -11.36 -12.59 10.86
C VAL A 212 -10.60 -13.21 12.05
N ALA A 213 -10.94 -12.82 13.27
CA ALA A 213 -10.38 -13.42 14.48
C ALA A 213 -10.70 -14.92 14.57
N ASP A 214 -11.94 -15.31 14.28
CA ASP A 214 -12.39 -16.70 14.29
C ASP A 214 -11.66 -17.54 13.22
N GLU A 215 -11.44 -16.98 12.02
CA GLU A 215 -10.65 -17.62 10.96
C GLU A 215 -9.21 -17.88 11.42
N ILE A 216 -8.55 -16.87 11.98
CA ILE A 216 -7.17 -16.98 12.47
C ILE A 216 -7.08 -18.02 13.58
N ALA A 217 -8.02 -18.01 14.53
CA ALA A 217 -8.06 -18.99 15.61
C ALA A 217 -8.15 -20.43 15.07
N GLY A 218 -9.07 -20.68 14.12
CA GLY A 218 -9.25 -22.00 13.53
C GLY A 218 -8.03 -22.51 12.75
N GLU A 219 -7.32 -21.63 12.06
CA GLU A 219 -6.12 -22.00 11.27
C GLU A 219 -4.85 -22.14 12.13
N MET A 220 -4.79 -21.50 13.30
CA MET A 220 -3.65 -21.63 14.23
C MET A 220 -3.76 -22.86 15.15
N GLU A 221 -4.95 -23.42 15.31
CA GLU A 221 -5.19 -24.65 16.10
C GLU A 221 -4.99 -25.95 15.28
N GLY A 222 -4.97 -25.87 13.95
CA GLY A 222 -4.83 -27.00 13.01
C GLY A 222 -3.41 -27.26 12.53
#